data_AF-A0A5C5YZ69-F1
#
_entry.id   AF-A0A5C5YZ69-F1
#
_cell.length_a   1.000
_cell.length_b   1.000
_cell.length_c   1.000
_cell.angle_alpha   90.00
_cell.angle_beta   90.00
_cell.angle_gamma   90.00
#
_symmetry.space_group_name_H-M   'P 1'
#
loop_
_entity.id
_entity.type
_entity.pdbx_description
1 polymer ?
#
loop_
_entity_poly.entity_id
_entity_poly.type
_entity_poly.pdbx_seq_one_letter_code
_entity_poly.pdbx_strand_id
1 'polypeptide(L)'
;MSSLEKRSVRLPRLALIVRILFTLFLVGTGIMTMGFGVNGYPVGDPPGELDQFMLALEKTGYLIFWVGFLKTIAGGLMFFPRTSPLAILISLPYAFNILLYVIFFAHQYLVIGIFDFGACALLIYCHFDWYRPIFAGPTTVSIQDSHGDENAI
;
A
#
# COMPACT_ATOMS: atom_id res chain seq x y z
N MET A 1 -6.14 -31.68 15.66
CA MET A 1 -4.86 -31.00 15.32
C MET A 1 -5.10 -30.17 14.08
N SER A 2 -4.99 -28.86 14.23
CA SER A 2 -5.26 -27.85 13.21
C SER A 2 -4.37 -28.07 11.99
N SER A 3 -5.01 -28.27 10.84
CA SER A 3 -4.41 -28.10 9.53
C SER A 3 -3.74 -26.73 9.50
N LEU A 4 -2.41 -26.71 9.60
CA LEU A 4 -1.60 -25.56 9.19
C LEU A 4 -1.84 -25.40 7.69
N GLU A 5 -2.93 -24.73 7.35
CA GLU A 5 -3.23 -24.28 6.01
C GLU A 5 -1.99 -23.53 5.54
N LYS A 6 -1.26 -24.18 4.64
CA LYS A 6 0.05 -23.79 4.15
C LYS A 6 -0.17 -22.46 3.43
N ARG A 7 -0.12 -21.35 4.17
CA ARG A 7 -0.24 -19.96 3.69
C ARG A 7 0.88 -19.71 2.69
N SER A 8 0.68 -20.14 1.45
CA SER A 8 1.66 -20.00 0.38
C SER A 8 1.43 -18.66 -0.28
N VAL A 9 2.44 -17.80 -0.24
CA VAL A 9 2.51 -16.65 -1.13
C VAL A 9 2.64 -17.19 -2.56
N ARG A 10 1.80 -16.73 -3.49
CA ARG A 10 2.01 -17.02 -4.91
C ARG A 10 3.31 -16.35 -5.34
N LEU A 11 4.36 -17.15 -5.55
CA LEU A 11 5.73 -16.73 -5.90
C LEU A 11 6.48 -15.97 -4.78
N PRO A 12 6.92 -16.66 -3.70
CA PRO A 12 7.51 -16.02 -2.52
C PRO A 12 8.79 -15.23 -2.82
N ARG A 13 9.60 -15.68 -3.77
CA ARG A 13 10.85 -14.99 -4.15
C ARG A 13 10.57 -13.67 -4.88
N LEU A 14 9.60 -13.67 -5.79
CA LEU A 14 9.24 -12.50 -6.57
C LEU A 14 8.52 -11.46 -5.71
N ALA A 15 7.58 -11.91 -4.87
CA ALA A 15 6.91 -11.05 -3.91
C ALA A 15 7.90 -10.37 -2.94
N LEU A 16 8.94 -11.08 -2.51
CA LEU A 16 9.99 -10.53 -1.64
C LEU A 16 10.81 -9.45 -2.35
N ILE A 17 11.26 -9.72 -3.59
CA ILE A 17 12.02 -8.74 -4.39
C ILE A 17 11.19 -7.49 -4.66
N VAL A 18 9.97 -7.65 -5.17
CA VAL A 18 9.08 -6.52 -5.47
C VAL A 18 8.77 -5.75 -4.19
N ARG A 19 8.57 -6.44 -3.05
CA ARG A 19 8.34 -5.79 -1.76
C ARG A 19 9.53 -4.97 -1.30
N ILE A 20 10.76 -5.49 -1.40
CA ILE A 20 11.96 -4.72 -1.04
C ILE A 20 12.09 -3.50 -1.93
N LEU A 21 11.97 -3.66 -3.26
CA LEU A 21 12.05 -2.55 -4.21
C LEU A 21 10.97 -1.50 -3.95
N PHE A 22 9.73 -1.92 -3.75
CA PHE A 22 8.60 -1.03 -3.50
C PHE A 22 8.71 -0.36 -2.11
N THR A 23 9.19 -1.07 -1.10
CA THR A 23 9.46 -0.48 0.23
C THR A 23 10.53 0.60 0.14
N LEU A 24 11.65 0.32 -0.53
CA LEU A 24 12.74 1.29 -0.69
C LEU A 24 12.27 2.49 -1.50
N PHE A 25 11.49 2.25 -2.55
CA PHE A 25 10.85 3.30 -3.34
C PHE A 25 9.91 4.16 -2.49
N LEU A 26 9.00 3.53 -1.73
CA LEU A 26 8.03 4.20 -0.86
C LEU A 26 8.71 5.10 0.17
N VAL A 27 9.69 4.55 0.88
CA VAL A 27 10.43 5.27 1.93
C VAL A 27 11.29 6.38 1.33
N GLY A 28 12.06 6.08 0.28
CA GLY A 28 12.97 7.06 -0.33
C GLY A 28 12.23 8.26 -0.90
N THR A 29 11.19 8.01 -1.69
CA THR A 29 10.37 9.08 -2.24
C THR A 29 9.50 9.75 -1.18
N GLY A 30 9.04 9.04 -0.13
CA GLY A 30 8.27 9.62 0.97
C GLY A 30 9.09 10.64 1.78
N ILE A 31 10.34 10.30 2.11
CA ILE A 31 11.28 11.23 2.76
C ILE A 31 11.57 12.43 1.85
N MET A 32 11.78 12.20 0.55
CA MET A 32 11.97 13.29 -0.42
C MET A 32 10.75 14.24 -0.46
N THR A 33 9.53 13.68 -0.50
CA THR A 33 8.29 14.46 -0.51
C THR A 33 8.10 15.25 0.78
N MET A 34 8.43 14.69 1.96
CA MET A 34 8.47 15.47 3.20
C MET A 34 9.47 16.63 3.12
N GLY A 35 10.65 16.36 2.53
CA GLY A 35 11.67 17.37 2.30
C GLY A 35 11.15 18.55 1.48
N PHE A 36 10.36 18.28 0.44
CA PHE A 36 9.67 19.33 -0.33
C PHE A 36 8.62 20.07 0.50
N GLY A 37 7.89 19.38 1.37
CA GLY A 37 6.93 20.02 2.27
C GLY A 37 7.57 20.96 3.30
N VAL A 38 8.82 20.73 3.69
CA VAL A 38 9.53 21.54 4.70
C VAL A 38 10.43 22.61 4.07
N ASN A 39 11.13 22.30 2.97
CA ASN A 39 12.08 23.21 2.31
C ASN A 39 11.49 23.98 1.12
N GLY A 40 10.24 23.71 0.73
CA GLY A 40 9.59 24.27 -0.45
C GLY A 40 9.92 23.51 -1.73
N TYR A 41 9.03 23.57 -2.72
CA TYR A 41 9.24 22.89 -4.00
C TYR A 41 10.12 23.76 -4.92
N PRO A 42 11.22 23.23 -5.49
CA PRO A 42 12.04 23.99 -6.43
C PRO A 42 11.25 24.21 -7.73
N VAL A 43 10.83 25.45 -7.98
CA VAL A 43 10.07 25.86 -9.15
C VAL A 43 11.05 26.32 -10.25
N GLY A 44 10.89 25.81 -11.47
CA GLY A 44 11.61 26.33 -12.62
C GLY A 44 11.07 27.70 -13.04
N ASP A 45 11.94 28.59 -13.51
CA ASP A 45 11.55 29.87 -14.11
C ASP A 45 11.69 29.78 -15.63
N PRO A 46 10.60 29.91 -16.43
CA PRO A 46 9.22 30.16 -16.03
C PRO A 46 8.48 28.89 -15.56
N PRO A 47 7.50 29.02 -14.65
CA PRO A 47 6.77 27.88 -14.11
C PRO A 47 5.87 27.25 -15.16
N GLY A 48 6.05 25.96 -15.41
CA GLY A 48 5.12 25.18 -16.23
C GLY A 48 3.76 24.99 -15.54
N GLU A 49 2.79 24.41 -16.26
CA GLU A 49 1.46 24.08 -15.69
C GLU A 49 1.58 23.12 -14.48
N LEU A 50 2.57 22.22 -14.52
CA LEU A 50 2.94 21.33 -13.42
C LEU A 50 3.44 22.06 -12.18
N ASP A 51 4.27 23.07 -12.40
CA ASP A 51 4.88 23.87 -11.35
C ASP A 51 3.83 24.70 -10.62
N GLN A 52 2.85 25.24 -11.37
CA GLN A 52 1.71 25.96 -10.78
C GLN A 52 0.81 25.06 -9.91
N PHE A 53 0.60 23.81 -10.32
CA PHE A 53 -0.14 22.84 -9.52
C PHE A 53 0.65 22.42 -8.26
N MET A 54 1.95 22.18 -8.39
CA MET A 54 2.82 21.90 -7.25
C MET A 54 2.88 23.07 -6.27
N LEU A 55 2.93 24.31 -6.76
CA LEU A 55 2.80 25.55 -5.97
C LEU A 55 1.44 25.65 -5.26
N ALA A 56 0.35 25.26 -5.92
CA ALA A 56 -0.98 25.24 -5.30
C ALA A 56 -1.06 24.17 -4.18
N LEU A 57 -0.46 23.00 -4.39
CA LEU A 57 -0.32 21.97 -3.35
C LEU A 57 0.60 22.43 -2.21
N GLU A 58 1.69 23.11 -2.51
CA GLU A 58 2.58 23.69 -1.50
C GLU A 58 1.86 24.77 -0.68
N LYS A 59 1.00 25.58 -1.31
CA LYS A 59 0.15 26.56 -0.60
C LYS A 59 -0.84 25.91 0.37
N THR A 60 -1.25 24.66 0.14
CA THR A 60 -2.02 23.93 1.16
C THR A 60 -1.16 23.52 2.36
N GLY A 61 0.17 23.63 2.27
CA GLY A 61 1.19 23.57 3.34
C GLY A 61 1.36 22.22 4.04
N TYR A 62 0.31 21.42 4.04
CA TYR A 62 0.15 20.26 4.89
C TYR A 62 0.05 18.99 4.06
N LEU A 63 -0.61 19.03 2.90
CA LEU A 63 -0.87 17.85 2.08
C LEU A 63 0.42 17.16 1.62
N ILE A 64 1.41 17.89 1.11
CA ILE A 64 2.66 17.30 0.60
C ILE A 64 3.40 16.56 1.72
N PHE A 65 3.55 17.19 2.89
CA PHE A 65 4.20 16.57 4.04
C PHE A 65 3.45 15.30 4.51
N TRP A 66 2.13 15.38 4.67
CA TRP A 66 1.32 14.26 5.17
C TRP A 66 1.23 13.10 4.19
N VAL A 67 1.20 13.38 2.89
CA VAL A 67 1.28 12.36 1.84
C VAL A 67 2.63 11.65 1.91
N GLY A 68 3.73 12.39 2.03
CA GLY A 68 5.06 11.81 2.26
C GLY A 68 5.13 10.98 3.55
N PHE A 69 4.48 11.43 4.62
CA PHE A 69 4.41 10.75 5.91
C PHE A 69 3.65 9.43 5.88
N LEU A 70 2.44 9.43 5.34
CA LEU A 70 1.67 8.22 5.13
C LEU A 70 2.42 7.22 4.25
N LYS A 71 3.09 7.70 3.20
CA LYS A 71 3.90 6.87 2.31
C LYS A 71 5.07 6.21 3.04
N THR A 72 5.81 6.99 3.84
CA THR A 72 6.94 6.49 4.63
C THR A 72 6.49 5.49 5.70
N ILE A 73 5.35 5.75 6.36
CA ILE A 73 4.75 4.79 7.30
C ILE A 73 4.38 3.50 6.57
N ALA A 74 3.69 3.58 5.42
CA ALA A 74 3.31 2.41 4.65
C ALA A 74 4.54 1.59 4.21
N GLY A 75 5.60 2.26 3.74
CA GLY A 75 6.87 1.63 3.43
C GLY A 75 7.54 0.98 4.65
N GLY A 76 7.59 1.68 5.79
CA GLY A 76 8.12 1.11 7.04
C GLY A 76 7.34 -0.11 7.51
N LEU A 77 6.01 -0.07 7.38
CA LEU A 77 5.13 -1.17 7.74
C LEU A 77 5.28 -2.39 6.81
N MET A 78 5.71 -2.17 5.57
CA MET A 78 6.12 -3.24 4.66
C MET A 78 7.42 -3.93 5.08
N PHE A 79 8.19 -3.45 6.06
CA PHE A 79 9.39 -4.15 6.51
C PHE A 79 9.05 -5.44 7.29
N PHE A 80 7.89 -5.48 7.95
CA PHE A 80 7.44 -6.65 8.69
C PHE A 80 6.54 -7.56 7.83
N PRO A 81 6.90 -8.85 7.63
CA PRO A 81 6.15 -9.75 6.75
C PRO A 81 4.70 -9.99 7.21
N ARG A 82 4.42 -9.81 8.51
CA ARG A 82 3.09 -9.97 9.09
C ARG A 82 2.15 -8.79 8.81
N THR A 83 2.68 -7.59 8.59
CA THR A 83 1.90 -6.37 8.30
C THR A 83 1.95 -5.95 6.84
N SER A 84 2.75 -6.64 6.02
CA SER A 84 2.86 -6.42 4.58
C SER A 84 1.49 -6.29 3.87
N PRO A 85 0.50 -7.19 4.04
CA PRO A 85 -0.80 -7.04 3.37
C PRO A 85 -1.60 -5.81 3.82
N LEU A 86 -1.46 -5.39 5.07
CA LEU A 86 -2.11 -4.20 5.60
C LEU A 86 -1.43 -2.93 5.04
N ALA A 87 -0.10 -2.92 4.98
CA ALA A 87 0.68 -1.84 4.41
C ALA A 87 0.35 -1.60 2.93
N ILE A 88 0.18 -2.68 2.16
CA ILE A 88 -0.24 -2.63 0.76
C ILE A 88 -1.62 -1.95 0.63
N LEU A 89 -2.59 -2.33 1.48
CA LEU A 89 -3.92 -1.74 1.46
C LEU A 89 -3.90 -0.24 1.82
N ILE A 90 -3.09 0.16 2.80
CA ILE A 90 -2.90 1.58 3.14
C ILE A 90 -2.28 2.35 1.97
N SER A 91 -1.35 1.72 1.23
CA SER A 91 -0.70 2.34 0.07
C SER A 91 -1.58 2.40 -1.18
N LEU A 92 -2.70 1.69 -1.22
CA LEU A 92 -3.59 1.60 -2.38
C LEU A 92 -4.23 2.95 -2.78
N PRO A 93 -4.92 3.70 -1.88
CA PRO A 93 -5.47 5.00 -2.23
C PRO A 93 -4.38 5.99 -2.65
N TYR A 94 -3.18 5.86 -2.09
CA TYR A 94 -2.02 6.64 -2.45
C TYR A 94 -1.50 6.32 -3.86
N ALA A 95 -1.31 5.04 -4.18
CA ALA A 95 -0.85 4.59 -5.49
C ALA A 95 -1.83 5.01 -6.60
N PHE A 96 -3.14 4.96 -6.31
CA PHE A 96 -4.16 5.46 -7.23
C PHE A 96 -4.10 6.98 -7.41
N ASN A 97 -3.85 7.74 -6.34
CA ASN A 97 -3.67 9.19 -6.42
C ASN A 97 -2.44 9.57 -7.25
N ILE A 98 -1.31 8.88 -7.07
CA ILE A 98 -0.12 9.05 -7.93
C ILE A 98 -0.44 8.76 -9.39
N LEU A 99 -1.17 7.67 -9.66
CA LEU A 99 -1.51 7.29 -11.02
C LEU A 99 -2.33 8.39 -11.71
N LEU A 100 -3.33 8.94 -11.01
CA LEU A 100 -4.10 10.07 -11.51
C LEU A 100 -3.21 11.30 -11.72
N TYR A 101 -2.33 11.61 -10.77
CA TYR A 101 -1.40 12.74 -10.87
C TYR A 101 -0.51 12.66 -12.11
N VAL A 102 0.08 11.49 -12.40
CA VAL A 102 0.96 11.33 -13.57
C VAL A 102 0.20 11.27 -14.89
N ILE A 103 -1.06 10.81 -14.90
CA ILE A 103 -1.91 10.76 -16.10
C ILE A 103 -2.43 12.16 -16.46
N PHE A 104 -2.87 12.96 -15.47
CA PHE A 104 -3.50 14.24 -15.75
C PHE A 104 -2.52 15.40 -15.83
N PHE A 105 -1.48 15.39 -14.99
CA PHE A 105 -0.57 16.53 -14.86
C PHE A 105 0.83 16.15 -15.31
N ALA A 106 1.37 15.04 -14.81
CA ALA A 106 2.81 14.77 -14.85
C ALA A 106 3.19 13.67 -15.86
N HIS A 107 2.83 13.87 -17.13
CA HIS A 107 3.07 12.89 -18.22
C HIS A 107 4.53 12.47 -18.36
N GLN A 108 5.48 13.35 -18.02
CA GLN A 108 6.92 13.04 -18.02
C GLN A 108 7.29 11.96 -16.97
N TYR A 109 6.51 11.83 -15.90
CA TYR A 109 6.73 10.88 -14.81
C TYR A 109 5.78 9.67 -14.87
N LEU A 110 5.08 9.50 -16.00
CA LEU A 110 4.09 8.44 -16.22
C LEU A 110 4.69 7.04 -16.01
N VAL A 111 5.93 6.82 -16.45
CA VAL A 111 6.66 5.56 -16.23
C VAL A 111 6.81 5.23 -14.74
N ILE A 112 7.10 6.24 -13.92
CA ILE A 112 7.30 6.08 -12.47
C ILE A 112 5.97 5.79 -11.77
N GLY A 113 4.89 6.49 -12.16
CA GLY A 113 3.57 6.23 -11.58
C GLY A 113 2.97 4.88 -12.00
N ILE A 114 3.17 4.44 -13.24
CA ILE A 114 2.80 3.08 -13.67
C ILE A 114 3.60 2.04 -12.90
N PHE A 115 4.91 2.27 -12.71
CA PHE A 115 5.74 1.35 -11.93
C PHE A 115 5.26 1.25 -10.48
N ASP A 116 4.93 2.36 -9.83
CA ASP A 116 4.41 2.40 -8.45
C ASP A 116 3.07 1.66 -8.33
N PHE A 117 2.10 2.01 -9.18
CA PHE A 117 0.79 1.35 -9.18
C PHE A 117 0.89 -0.13 -9.55
N GLY A 118 1.71 -0.47 -10.55
CA GLY A 118 1.95 -1.83 -11.00
C GLY A 118 2.60 -2.68 -9.92
N ALA A 119 3.60 -2.16 -9.21
CA ALA A 119 4.24 -2.84 -8.08
C ALA A 119 3.25 -3.06 -6.92
N CYS A 120 2.42 -2.06 -6.61
CA CYS A 120 1.37 -2.19 -5.61
C CYS A 120 0.34 -3.27 -6.00
N ALA A 121 -0.18 -3.23 -7.23
CA ALA A 121 -1.13 -4.21 -7.75
C ALA A 121 -0.56 -5.63 -7.79
N LEU A 122 0.70 -5.78 -8.19
CA LEU A 122 1.39 -7.07 -8.23
C LEU A 122 1.59 -7.62 -6.81
N LEU A 123 1.95 -6.77 -5.84
CA LEU A 123 2.06 -7.18 -4.44
C LEU A 123 0.72 -7.62 -3.84
N ILE A 124 -0.39 -6.94 -4.19
CA ILE A 124 -1.75 -7.37 -3.84
C ILE A 124 -2.02 -8.75 -4.43
N TYR A 125 -1.72 -8.95 -5.71
CA TYR A 125 -1.93 -10.23 -6.40
C TYR A 125 -1.12 -11.38 -5.76
N CYS A 126 0.15 -11.14 -5.43
CA CYS A 126 1.00 -12.12 -4.76
C CYS A 126 0.52 -12.45 -3.33
N HIS A 127 -0.05 -11.48 -2.61
CA HIS A 127 -0.58 -11.65 -1.26
C HIS A 127 -2.09 -11.94 -1.23
N PHE A 128 -2.72 -12.22 -2.37
CA PHE A 128 -4.18 -12.41 -2.49
C PHE A 128 -4.71 -13.52 -1.55
N ASP A 129 -3.98 -14.64 -1.47
CA ASP A 129 -4.31 -15.77 -0.58
C ASP A 129 -4.27 -15.40 0.92
N TRP A 130 -3.55 -14.34 1.29
CA TRP A 130 -3.49 -13.83 2.67
C TRP A 130 -4.68 -12.95 3.05
N TYR A 131 -5.36 -12.34 2.07
CA TYR A 131 -6.59 -11.55 2.28
C TYR A 131 -7.84 -12.43 2.39
N ARG A 132 -7.80 -13.65 1.85
CA ARG A 132 -8.91 -14.61 1.86
C ARG A 132 -9.58 -14.82 3.23
N PRO A 133 -8.87 -14.95 4.37
CA PRO A 133 -9.50 -15.08 5.69
C PRO A 133 -10.12 -13.79 6.26
N ILE A 134 -9.83 -12.61 5.70
CA ILE A 134 -10.49 -11.35 6.10
C ILE A 134 -11.88 -11.24 5.44
N PHE A 135 -12.03 -11.82 4.24
CA PHE A 135 -13.29 -11.86 3.50
C PHE A 135 -14.11 -13.12 3.76
N ALA A 136 -13.48 -14.19 4.28
CA ALA A 136 -14.21 -15.29 4.89
C ALA A 136 -14.80 -14.78 6.20
N GLY A 137 -16.10 -14.47 6.19
CA GLY A 137 -16.85 -14.04 7.36
C GLY A 137 -16.63 -14.97 8.56
N PRO A 138 -16.93 -14.50 9.79
CA PRO A 138 -16.63 -15.22 11.01
C PRO A 138 -17.13 -16.65 10.86
N THR A 139 -16.19 -17.61 10.84
CA THR A 139 -16.51 -19.03 10.93
C THR A 139 -17.44 -19.15 12.12
N THR A 140 -18.72 -19.37 11.85
CA THR A 140 -19.70 -19.72 12.85
C THR A 140 -19.15 -20.98 13.47
N VAL A 141 -18.55 -20.84 14.64
CA VAL A 141 -18.26 -21.97 15.50
C VAL A 141 -19.64 -22.49 15.85
N SER A 142 -20.16 -23.43 15.05
CA SER A 142 -21.30 -24.21 15.46
C SER A 142 -20.81 -24.98 16.68
N ILE A 143 -21.14 -24.46 17.86
CA ILE A 143 -21.12 -25.20 19.10
C ILE A 143 -22.14 -26.32 18.89
N GLN A 144 -21.67 -27.42 18.32
CA GLN A 144 -22.38 -28.68 18.27
C GLN A 144 -21.58 -29.62 19.16
N ASP A 145 -21.74 -29.44 20.47
CA ASP A 145 -21.36 -30.44 21.45
C ASP A 145 -22.46 -30.55 22.52
N SER A 146 -23.07 -31.73 22.52
CA SER A 146 -23.53 -32.49 23.67
C SER A 146 -24.48 -31.84 24.67
N HIS A 147 -25.78 -32.05 24.46
CA HIS A 147 -26.67 -32.47 25.55
C HIS A 147 -27.95 -33.10 24.99
N GLY A 148 -28.05 -34.43 25.01
CA GLY A 148 -29.32 -35.09 24.70
C GLY A 148 -29.19 -36.50 24.14
N ASP A 149 -28.58 -37.41 24.88
CA ASP A 149 -29.07 -38.79 24.88
C ASP A 149 -28.46 -39.53 26.08
N GLU A 150 -29.24 -39.64 27.16
CA GLU A 150 -29.10 -40.66 28.22
C GLU A 150 -30.28 -40.51 29.19
N ASN A 151 -31.50 -40.75 28.69
CA ASN A 151 -32.65 -41.13 29.50
C ASN A 151 -33.75 -41.71 28.58
N ALA A 152 -33.62 -42.99 28.24
CA ALA A 152 -34.76 -43.81 27.88
C ALA A 152 -34.42 -45.31 28.07
N ILE A 153 -35.20 -45.93 28.96
CA ILE A 153 -35.53 -47.36 29.16
C ILE A 153 -34.46 -48.31 29.69
#